data_AF-A0A1Q9B0E2-F1
#
_entry.id   AF-A0A1Q9B0E2-F1
#
_cell.length_a   1.000
_cell.length_b   1.000
_cell.length_c   1.000
_cell.angle_alpha   90.00
_cell.angle_beta   90.00
_cell.angle_gamma   90.00
#
_symmetry.space_group_name_H-M   'P 1'
#
loop_
_entity.id
_entity.type
_entity.pdbx_description
1 polymer ?
#
loop_
_entity_poly.entity_id
_entity_poly.type
_entity_poly.pdbx_seq_one_letter_code
_entity_poly.pdbx_strand_id
1 'polypeptide(L)'
;MRAFSPFDLALTLGLFLLLFLAAAYWGTPVGGQSERVGAVRVVDGDTVAFLKGGARLRLAGIDAPEREQTCARPDDPSWGCGEDARAFLAQRVGTGPLHCAVSGKDRYGRLLGRCTAGGASVNAAMVDAGLAVAYGDYHAEEARARAAQRGIWASRFDRPENWRRRQRAEKDGGTAWGATLDAVFSALGDALSDGLETLMERLFALFDKTGRNAG
;
A
#
# COMPACT_ATOMS: atom_id res chain seq x y z
N MET A 1 60.46 -20.95 -31.49
CA MET A 1 59.24 -20.11 -31.40
C MET A 1 58.09 -21.07 -31.11
N ARG A 2 57.50 -21.06 -29.91
CA ARG A 2 56.37 -21.95 -29.61
C ARG A 2 55.13 -21.40 -30.30
N ALA A 3 54.58 -22.16 -31.24
CA ALA A 3 53.32 -21.83 -31.88
C ALA A 3 52.19 -21.96 -30.84
N PHE A 4 51.36 -20.93 -30.71
CA PHE A 4 50.19 -20.94 -29.85
C PHE A 4 49.22 -22.01 -30.35
N SER A 5 48.89 -23.00 -29.53
CA SER A 5 47.91 -24.01 -29.92
C SER A 5 46.49 -23.42 -29.78
N PRO A 6 45.50 -23.92 -30.56
CA PRO A 6 44.10 -23.54 -30.37
C PRO A 6 43.59 -23.84 -28.94
N PHE A 7 44.20 -24.80 -28.24
CA PHE A 7 43.94 -25.10 -26.84
C PHE A 7 44.40 -23.97 -25.90
N ASP A 8 45.57 -23.37 -26.15
CA ASP A 8 46.07 -22.24 -25.35
C ASP A 8 45.18 -21.01 -25.50
N LEU A 9 44.62 -20.80 -26.70
CA LEU A 9 43.67 -19.72 -26.98
C LEU A 9 42.33 -19.95 -26.24
N ALA A 10 41.81 -21.17 -26.24
CA ALA A 10 40.60 -21.51 -25.52
C ALA A 10 40.76 -21.37 -23.99
N LEU A 11 41.91 -21.78 -23.45
CA LEU A 11 42.21 -21.69 -22.01
C LEU A 11 42.31 -20.23 -21.55
N THR A 12 42.98 -19.40 -22.33
CA THR A 12 43.13 -17.96 -22.05
C THR A 12 41.79 -17.24 -22.15
N LEU A 13 40.99 -17.47 -23.20
CA LEU A 13 39.64 -16.92 -23.31
C LEU A 13 38.72 -17.38 -22.17
N GLY A 14 38.80 -18.65 -21.77
CA GLY A 14 38.07 -19.19 -20.63
C GLY A 14 38.46 -18.53 -19.31
N LEU A 15 39.76 -18.29 -19.08
CA LEU A 15 40.25 -17.58 -17.91
C LEU A 15 39.79 -16.12 -17.89
N PHE A 16 39.85 -15.41 -19.02
CA PHE A 16 39.35 -14.04 -19.13
C PHE A 16 37.84 -13.97 -18.88
N LEU A 17 37.05 -14.92 -19.37
CA LEU A 17 35.62 -15.00 -19.10
C LEU A 17 35.33 -15.27 -17.62
N LEU A 18 36.07 -16.19 -16.99
CA LEU A 18 35.96 -16.47 -15.55
C LEU A 18 36.29 -15.24 -14.70
N LEU A 19 37.37 -14.53 -15.04
CA LEU A 19 37.76 -13.29 -14.35
C LEU A 19 36.72 -12.18 -14.55
N PHE A 20 36.15 -12.05 -15.75
CA PHE A 20 35.08 -11.10 -16.04
C PHE A 20 33.81 -11.41 -15.22
N LEU A 21 33.40 -12.68 -15.16
CA LEU A 21 32.25 -13.10 -14.36
C LEU A 21 32.47 -12.91 -12.85
N ALA A 22 33.67 -13.21 -12.34
CA ALA A 22 34.03 -12.97 -10.94
C ALA A 22 34.00 -11.48 -10.59
N ALA A 23 34.53 -10.61 -11.48
CA ALA A 23 34.48 -9.16 -11.31
C ALA A 23 33.04 -8.62 -11.35
N ALA A 24 32.20 -9.14 -12.24
CA ALA A 24 30.78 -8.78 -12.32
C ALA A 24 30.01 -9.20 -11.04
N TYR A 25 30.36 -10.34 -10.45
CA TYR A 25 29.74 -10.82 -9.21
C TYR A 25 30.12 -9.96 -8.00
N TRP A 26 31.40 -9.60 -7.84
CA TRP A 26 31.85 -8.68 -6.79
C TRP A 26 31.36 -7.25 -6.98
N GLY A 27 31.07 -6.84 -8.21
CA GLY A 27 30.50 -5.52 -8.52
C GLY A 27 29.03 -5.36 -8.15
N THR A 28 28.34 -6.41 -7.68
CA THR A 28 26.96 -6.28 -7.21
C THR A 28 26.95 -5.50 -5.90
N PRO A 29 26.33 -4.30 -5.84
CA PRO A 29 26.19 -3.60 -4.59
C PRO A 29 25.30 -4.44 -3.67
N VAL A 30 25.92 -5.06 -2.65
CA VAL A 30 25.22 -5.62 -1.49
C VAL A 30 24.30 -4.53 -0.97
N GLY A 31 23.00 -4.82 -0.86
CA GLY A 31 21.93 -3.86 -0.55
C GLY A 31 22.29 -2.91 0.59
N GLY A 32 22.79 -1.73 0.24
CA GLY A 32 23.12 -0.68 1.18
C GLY A 32 21.86 0.03 1.62
N GLN A 33 21.76 0.30 2.93
CA GLN A 33 20.76 1.23 3.43
C GLN A 33 21.01 2.59 2.76
N SER A 34 20.02 3.11 2.04
CA SER A 34 20.14 4.45 1.47
C SER A 34 19.67 5.47 2.49
N GLU A 35 20.45 6.52 2.72
CA GLU A 35 20.00 7.61 3.59
C GLU A 35 19.08 8.55 2.81
N ARG A 36 17.99 8.97 3.45
CA ARG A 36 17.10 9.98 2.91
C ARG A 36 16.79 11.03 3.98
N VAL A 37 17.05 12.28 3.64
CA VAL A 37 16.87 13.42 4.53
C VAL A 37 16.00 14.48 3.86
N GLY A 38 15.07 15.06 4.61
CA GLY A 38 14.34 16.23 4.14
C GLY A 38 13.09 16.54 4.94
N ALA A 39 12.46 17.68 4.60
CA ALA A 39 11.15 18.04 5.10
C ALA A 39 10.09 17.08 4.55
N VAL A 40 9.13 16.72 5.40
CA VAL A 40 8.07 15.78 5.07
C VAL A 40 6.70 16.31 5.45
N ARG A 41 5.67 15.83 4.76
CA ARG A 41 4.27 15.91 5.17
C ARG A 41 3.86 14.57 5.76
N VAL A 42 3.23 14.57 6.93
CA VAL A 42 2.65 13.35 7.52
C VAL A 42 1.34 13.00 6.82
N VAL A 43 1.21 11.74 6.41
CA VAL A 43 0.03 11.23 5.68
C VAL A 43 -0.95 10.53 6.62
N ASP A 44 -0.44 9.62 7.44
CA ASP A 44 -1.15 8.83 8.45
C ASP A 44 -0.18 8.48 9.60
N GLY A 45 -0.55 7.57 10.51
CA GLY A 45 0.25 7.27 11.71
C GLY A 45 1.58 6.55 11.47
N ASP A 46 1.84 6.01 10.28
CA ASP A 46 3.12 5.36 9.96
C ASP A 46 3.72 5.76 8.61
N THR A 47 3.08 6.69 7.88
CA THR A 47 3.50 7.10 6.54
C THR A 47 3.76 8.61 6.48
N VAL A 48 4.91 8.96 5.90
CA VAL A 48 5.30 10.32 5.56
C VAL A 48 5.56 10.47 4.05
N ALA A 49 5.44 11.69 3.53
CA ALA A 49 5.76 12.02 2.16
C ALA A 49 6.81 13.13 2.13
N PHE A 50 7.94 12.89 1.48
CA PHE A 50 8.98 13.91 1.30
C PHE A 50 8.47 15.03 0.41
N LEU A 51 8.62 16.28 0.85
CA LEU A 51 8.18 17.44 0.09
C LEU A 51 8.96 17.56 -1.21
N LYS A 52 10.26 17.26 -1.18
CA LYS A 52 11.10 17.16 -2.37
C LYS A 52 10.95 15.78 -3.00
N GLY A 53 10.48 15.73 -4.24
CA GLY A 53 10.36 14.51 -5.04
C GLY A 53 9.15 13.63 -4.70
N GLY A 54 8.33 13.99 -3.70
CA GLY A 54 7.02 13.36 -3.44
C GLY A 54 7.06 11.90 -2.96
N ALA A 55 8.24 11.33 -2.73
CA ALA A 55 8.37 9.94 -2.34
C ALA A 55 7.73 9.67 -0.99
N ARG A 56 6.92 8.61 -0.92
CA ARG A 56 6.31 8.15 0.33
C ARG A 56 7.23 7.17 1.04
N LEU A 57 7.31 7.29 2.35
CA LEU A 57 8.04 6.39 3.23
C LEU A 57 7.10 5.89 4.32
N ARG A 58 7.06 4.57 4.49
CA ARG A 58 6.45 3.89 5.63
C ARG A 58 7.53 3.64 6.68
N LEU A 59 7.20 3.95 7.93
CA LEU A 59 8.04 3.68 9.08
C LEU A 59 8.20 2.15 9.24
N ALA A 60 9.44 1.69 9.15
CA ALA A 60 9.78 0.28 9.32
C ALA A 60 9.54 -0.19 10.75
N GLY A 61 9.18 -1.46 10.91
CA GLY A 61 9.11 -2.09 12.22
C GLY A 61 7.82 -1.81 13.01
N ILE A 62 6.91 -1.00 12.48
CA ILE A 62 5.68 -0.58 13.17
C ILE A 62 4.47 -0.65 12.25
N ASP A 63 3.28 -0.68 12.85
CA ASP A 63 1.99 -0.52 12.17
C ASP A 63 1.10 0.39 13.02
N ALA A 64 0.75 1.57 12.49
CA ALA A 64 -0.11 2.51 13.21
C ALA A 64 -1.58 2.32 12.84
N PRO A 65 -2.54 2.71 13.71
CA PRO A 65 -3.94 2.81 13.30
C PRO A 65 -4.06 3.64 12.01
N GLU A 66 -4.87 3.15 11.08
CA GLU A 66 -5.11 3.86 9.82
C GLU A 66 -5.83 5.17 10.10
N ARG A 67 -5.69 6.17 9.22
CA ARG A 67 -6.17 7.53 9.49
C ARG A 67 -7.66 7.58 9.88
N GLU A 68 -8.52 6.83 9.19
CA GLU A 68 -9.96 6.78 9.50
C GLU A 68 -10.33 5.75 10.59
N GLN A 69 -9.36 5.08 11.19
CA GLN A 69 -9.62 4.08 12.22
C GLN A 69 -10.04 4.72 13.54
N THR A 70 -11.15 4.22 14.09
CA THR A 70 -11.62 4.54 15.44
C THR A 70 -11.33 3.40 16.42
N CYS A 71 -11.18 3.76 17.69
CA CYS A 71 -10.96 2.89 18.82
C CYS A 71 -11.96 3.24 19.93
N ALA A 72 -12.20 2.35 20.88
CA ALA A 72 -13.18 2.55 21.94
C ALA A 72 -12.53 2.62 23.32
N ARG A 73 -12.68 3.75 23.99
CA ARG A 73 -12.32 3.96 25.40
C ARG A 73 -13.59 4.14 26.25
N PRO A 74 -13.52 3.99 27.59
CA PRO A 74 -14.68 4.16 28.46
C PRO A 74 -15.34 5.56 28.36
N ASP A 75 -14.52 6.58 28.15
CA ASP A 75 -14.90 7.99 28.03
C ASP A 75 -15.21 8.42 26.59
N ASP A 76 -14.60 7.77 25.59
CA ASP A 76 -14.83 8.03 24.18
C ASP A 76 -14.98 6.71 23.39
N PRO A 77 -16.22 6.25 23.15
CA PRO A 77 -16.50 5.00 22.45
C PRO A 77 -16.10 5.00 20.97
N SER A 78 -15.85 6.17 20.36
CA SER A 78 -15.50 6.31 18.95
C SER A 78 -14.29 7.23 18.76
N TRP A 79 -13.33 7.11 19.66
CA TRP A 79 -12.09 7.87 19.64
C TRP A 79 -11.33 7.68 18.33
N GLY A 80 -10.99 8.78 17.66
CA GLY A 80 -10.25 8.83 16.40
C GLY A 80 -8.77 8.48 16.56
N CYS A 81 -8.46 7.26 17.01
CA CYS A 81 -7.09 6.82 17.28
C CYS A 81 -6.15 6.90 16.07
N GLY A 82 -6.68 6.80 14.84
CA GLY A 82 -5.95 7.06 13.60
C GLY A 82 -5.45 8.49 13.44
N GLU A 83 -6.33 9.46 13.68
CA GLU A 83 -5.97 10.89 13.61
C GLU A 83 -5.03 11.27 14.77
N ASP A 84 -5.21 10.70 15.97
CA ASP A 84 -4.29 10.92 17.09
C ASP A 84 -2.89 10.36 16.80
N ALA A 85 -2.79 9.17 16.19
CA ALA A 85 -1.51 8.62 15.78
C ALA A 85 -0.81 9.51 14.74
N ARG A 86 -1.56 9.99 13.74
CA ARG A 86 -1.06 10.93 12.73
C ARG A 86 -0.60 12.25 13.35
N ALA A 87 -1.39 12.82 14.26
CA ALA A 87 -1.08 14.07 14.94
C ALA A 87 0.19 13.94 15.80
N PHE A 88 0.33 12.83 16.52
CA PHE A 88 1.54 12.53 17.28
C PHE A 88 2.76 12.36 16.38
N LEU A 89 2.63 11.66 15.25
CA LEU A 89 3.71 11.56 14.27
C LEU A 89 4.13 12.94 13.76
N ALA A 90 3.17 13.81 13.44
CA ALA A 90 3.46 15.20 13.03
C ALA A 90 4.21 15.98 14.11
N GLN A 91 3.84 15.80 15.38
CA GLN A 91 4.57 16.40 16.50
C GLN A 91 6.01 15.86 16.61
N ARG A 92 6.21 14.54 16.43
CA ARG A 92 7.55 13.93 16.52
C ARG A 92 8.46 14.32 15.38
N VAL A 93 7.92 14.48 14.17
CA VAL A 93 8.67 15.00 13.02
C VAL A 93 9.01 16.48 13.23
N GLY A 94 8.06 17.27 13.73
CA GLY A 94 8.23 18.70 13.91
C GLY A 94 8.42 19.45 12.58
N THR A 95 9.13 20.58 12.63
CA THR A 95 9.44 21.42 11.47
C THR A 95 10.81 21.14 10.84
N GLY A 96 11.63 20.32 11.50
CA GLY A 96 12.99 19.99 11.07
C GLY A 96 13.05 18.92 9.98
N PRO A 97 14.25 18.64 9.45
CA PRO A 97 14.43 17.53 8.52
C PRO A 97 14.22 16.19 9.24
N LEU A 98 13.54 15.27 8.56
CA LEU A 98 13.46 13.87 8.95
C LEU A 98 14.64 13.11 8.33
N HIS A 99 15.40 12.39 9.14
CA HIS A 99 16.54 11.58 8.69
C HIS A 99 16.15 10.11 8.72
N CYS A 100 16.13 9.44 7.56
CA CYS A 100 15.68 8.07 7.43
C CYS A 100 16.75 7.17 6.82
N ALA A 101 17.05 6.05 7.48
CA ALA A 101 17.77 4.93 6.90
C ALA A 101 16.76 4.02 6.18
N VAL A 102 16.85 3.97 4.84
CA VAL A 102 15.91 3.26 3.96
C VAL A 102 16.46 1.87 3.63
N SER A 103 15.70 0.84 4.01
CA SER A 103 16.05 -0.57 3.84
C SER A 103 15.52 -1.19 2.57
N GLY A 104 14.63 -0.50 1.85
CA GLY A 104 14.05 -0.97 0.61
C GLY A 104 12.70 -0.33 0.32
N LYS A 105 11.84 -1.08 -0.37
CA LYS A 105 10.47 -0.69 -0.70
C LYS A 105 9.49 -1.76 -0.25
N ASP A 106 8.28 -1.35 0.14
CA ASP A 106 7.18 -2.27 0.35
C ASP A 106 6.51 -2.68 -0.97
N ARG A 107 5.55 -3.62 -0.88
CA ARG A 107 4.77 -4.11 -2.04
C ARG A 107 3.97 -3.03 -2.77
N TYR A 108 3.79 -1.86 -2.17
CA TYR A 108 3.06 -0.72 -2.74
C TYR A 108 4.03 0.34 -3.30
N GLY A 109 5.33 0.06 -3.32
CA GLY A 109 6.36 0.96 -3.83
C GLY A 109 6.76 2.09 -2.88
N ARG A 110 6.24 2.12 -1.64
CA ARG A 110 6.68 3.09 -0.62
C ARG A 110 8.06 2.69 -0.13
N LEU A 111 8.91 3.67 0.15
CA LEU A 111 10.16 3.41 0.85
C LEU A 111 9.86 2.83 2.24
N LEU A 112 10.69 1.92 2.72
CA LEU A 112 10.61 1.39 4.07
C LEU A 112 11.85 1.85 4.84
N GLY A 113 11.68 2.51 5.98
CA GLY A 113 12.84 3.05 6.71
C GLY A 113 12.63 3.35 8.18
N ARG A 114 13.74 3.39 8.92
CA ARG A 114 13.79 3.86 10.31
C ARG A 114 14.23 5.31 10.32
N CYS A 115 13.48 6.15 11.01
CA CYS A 115 13.64 7.59 10.92
C CYS A 115 13.92 8.23 12.29
N THR A 116 14.69 9.31 12.27
CA THR A 116 14.97 10.15 13.42
C THR A 116 14.66 11.62 13.11
N ALA A 117 14.18 12.34 14.12
CA ALA A 117 13.97 13.78 14.09
C ALA A 117 14.61 14.38 15.35
N GLY A 118 15.46 15.39 15.19
CA GLY A 118 16.22 15.96 16.31
C GLY A 118 17.09 14.93 17.07
N GLY A 119 17.53 13.87 16.39
CA GLY A 119 18.34 12.79 16.99
C GLY A 119 17.55 11.69 17.72
N ALA A 120 16.23 11.83 17.87
CA ALA A 120 15.38 10.81 18.50
C ALA A 120 14.66 9.94 17.47
N SER A 121 14.52 8.65 17.75
CA SER A 121 13.79 7.71 16.88
C SER A 121 12.30 8.00 16.87
N VAL A 122 11.77 8.31 15.68
CA VAL A 122 10.33 8.54 15.47
C VAL A 122 9.58 7.22 15.56
N ASN A 123 10.09 6.15 14.95
CA ASN A 123 9.48 4.83 14.98
C ASN A 123 9.29 4.32 16.41
N ALA A 124 10.33 4.40 17.25
CA ALA A 124 10.26 3.96 18.63
C ALA A 124 9.29 4.83 19.44
N ALA A 125 9.29 6.15 19.21
CA ALA A 125 8.39 7.06 19.92
C ALA A 125 6.91 6.77 19.63
N MET A 126 6.55 6.40 18.39
CA MET A 126 5.19 6.00 18.03
C MET A 126 4.72 4.81 18.86
N VAL A 127 5.57 3.78 18.98
CA VAL A 127 5.23 2.55 19.71
C VAL A 127 5.22 2.79 21.22
N ASP A 128 6.20 3.52 21.76
CA ASP A 128 6.29 3.82 23.20
C ASP A 128 5.12 4.68 23.70
N ALA A 129 4.57 5.54 22.82
CA ALA A 129 3.34 6.30 23.09
C ALA A 129 2.05 5.45 22.98
N GLY A 130 2.14 4.20 22.51
CA GLY A 130 0.98 3.35 22.25
C GLY A 130 0.15 3.83 21.06
N LEU A 131 0.75 4.54 20.10
CA LEU A 131 0.08 5.02 18.88
C LEU A 131 0.53 4.25 17.63
N ALA A 132 1.29 3.18 17.83
CA ALA A 132 1.55 2.13 16.84
C ALA A 132 1.75 0.80 17.56
N VAL A 133 1.48 -0.29 16.85
CA VAL A 133 1.86 -1.64 17.28
C VAL A 133 3.22 -2.02 16.70
N ALA A 134 3.97 -2.84 17.43
CA ALA A 134 5.22 -3.42 16.95
C ALA A 134 4.93 -4.39 15.77
N TYR A 135 5.77 -4.30 14.74
CA TYR A 135 5.71 -5.15 13.54
C TYR A 135 7.13 -5.58 13.12
N GLY A 136 7.63 -6.63 13.77
CA GLY A 136 8.99 -7.16 13.57
C GLY A 136 10.08 -6.50 14.40
N ASP A 137 9.91 -5.23 14.79
CA ASP A 137 10.81 -4.48 15.69
C ASP A 137 10.02 -3.76 16.81
N TYR A 138 10.74 -3.15 17.76
CA TYR A 138 10.20 -2.28 18.84
C TYR A 138 9.31 -2.99 19.89
N HIS A 139 9.54 -4.29 20.11
CA HIS A 139 8.78 -5.05 21.11
C HIS A 139 8.95 -4.55 22.55
N ALA A 140 10.12 -4.00 22.89
CA ALA A 140 10.37 -3.45 24.22
C ALA A 140 9.55 -2.16 24.46
N GLU A 141 9.48 -1.28 23.47
CA GLU A 141 8.64 -0.08 23.46
C GLU A 141 7.17 -0.47 23.62
N GLU A 142 6.72 -1.49 22.87
CA GLU A 142 5.34 -1.95 22.92
C GLU A 142 5.00 -2.53 24.30
N ALA A 143 5.90 -3.33 24.88
CA ALA A 143 5.73 -3.86 26.23
C ALA A 143 5.59 -2.75 27.28
N ARG A 144 6.41 -1.68 27.19
CA ARG A 144 6.29 -0.52 28.08
C ARG A 144 4.96 0.21 27.88
N ALA A 145 4.56 0.45 26.63
CA ALA A 145 3.30 1.11 26.31
C ALA A 145 2.07 0.33 26.80
N ARG A 146 2.10 -1.01 26.68
CA ARG A 146 1.08 -1.92 27.20
C ARG A 146 1.01 -1.87 28.73
N ALA A 147 2.14 -2.04 29.40
CA ALA A 147 2.23 -2.03 30.86
C ALA A 147 1.73 -0.70 31.44
N ALA A 148 2.03 0.41 30.75
CA ALA A 148 1.60 1.74 31.14
C ALA A 148 0.21 2.14 30.61
N GLN A 149 -0.52 1.24 29.93
CA GLN A 149 -1.83 1.51 29.33
C GLN A 149 -1.84 2.82 28.53
N ARG A 150 -0.91 2.98 27.58
CA ARG A 150 -0.79 4.19 26.76
C ARG A 150 -1.53 4.04 25.43
N GLY A 151 -2.08 5.14 24.94
CA GLY A 151 -2.65 5.21 23.58
C GLY A 151 -3.72 4.15 23.35
N ILE A 152 -3.57 3.35 22.29
CA ILE A 152 -4.51 2.28 21.94
C ILE A 152 -4.55 1.16 22.99
N TRP A 153 -3.51 1.00 23.82
CA TRP A 153 -3.46 -0.04 24.85
C TRP A 153 -4.40 0.21 26.03
N ALA A 154 -4.89 1.44 26.21
CA ALA A 154 -5.97 1.79 27.15
C ALA A 154 -7.38 1.63 26.54
N SER A 155 -7.48 1.09 25.32
CA SER A 155 -8.71 1.06 24.56
C SER A 155 -9.00 -0.35 24.05
N ARG A 156 -10.25 -0.60 23.65
CA ARG A 156 -10.57 -1.70 22.74
C ARG A 156 -10.31 -1.21 21.33
N PHE A 157 -9.48 -1.94 20.59
CA PHE A 157 -9.12 -1.60 19.22
C PHE A 157 -8.91 -2.85 18.38
N ASP A 158 -9.14 -2.72 17.08
CA ASP A 158 -8.71 -3.70 16.11
C ASP A 158 -7.28 -3.43 15.69
N ARG A 159 -6.45 -4.48 15.54
CA ARG A 159 -5.09 -4.29 15.00
C ARG A 159 -5.18 -3.64 13.61
N PRO A 160 -4.28 -2.70 13.24
CA PRO A 160 -4.44 -1.94 12.00
C PRO A 160 -4.46 -2.82 10.74
N GLU A 161 -3.68 -3.90 10.69
CA GLU A 161 -3.79 -4.90 9.62
C GLU A 161 -5.20 -5.51 9.50
N ASN A 162 -5.84 -5.88 10.62
CA ASN A 162 -7.18 -6.45 10.63
C ASN A 162 -8.21 -5.43 10.17
N TRP A 163 -8.09 -4.18 10.64
CA TRP A 163 -8.93 -3.08 10.19
C TRP A 163 -8.85 -2.90 8.67
N ARG A 164 -7.62 -2.84 8.11
CA ARG A 164 -7.41 -2.75 6.66
C ARG A 164 -8.01 -3.93 5.89
N ARG A 165 -7.92 -5.15 6.43
CA ARG A 165 -8.50 -6.34 5.79
C ARG A 165 -10.03 -6.26 5.74
N ARG A 166 -10.69 -5.86 6.82
CA ARG A 166 -12.16 -5.69 6.84
C ARG A 166 -12.62 -4.59 5.88
N GLN A 167 -11.95 -3.44 5.90
CA GLN A 167 -12.28 -2.33 5.00
C GLN A 167 -12.15 -2.69 3.51
N ARG A 168 -11.22 -3.59 3.15
CA ARG A 168 -11.14 -4.15 1.79
C ARG A 168 -12.32 -5.06 1.49
N ALA A 169 -12.63 -5.99 2.39
CA ALA A 169 -13.74 -6.93 2.20
C ALA A 169 -15.11 -6.22 2.08
N GLU A 170 -15.34 -5.15 2.85
CA GLU A 170 -16.56 -4.33 2.75
C GLU A 170 -16.67 -3.64 1.38
N LYS A 171 -15.56 -3.08 0.87
CA LYS A 171 -15.51 -2.46 -0.45
C LYS A 171 -15.78 -3.48 -1.55
N ASP A 172 -15.13 -4.64 -1.48
CA ASP A 172 -15.28 -5.71 -2.48
C ASP A 172 -16.71 -6.27 -2.47
N GLY A 173 -17.32 -6.45 -1.30
CA GLY A 173 -18.74 -6.84 -1.16
C GLY A 173 -19.71 -5.82 -1.76
N GLY A 174 -19.43 -4.52 -1.59
CA GLY A 174 -20.20 -3.45 -2.22
C GLY A 174 -20.14 -3.49 -3.76
N THR A 175 -18.97 -3.82 -4.31
CA THR A 175 -18.82 -3.96 -5.78
C THR A 175 -19.58 -5.16 -6.34
N ALA A 176 -19.72 -6.25 -5.59
CA ALA A 176 -20.48 -7.42 -6.03
C ALA A 176 -21.97 -7.10 -6.20
N TRP A 177 -22.56 -6.33 -5.28
CA TRP A 177 -23.93 -5.84 -5.41
C TRP A 177 -24.11 -4.88 -6.58
N GLY A 178 -23.14 -3.99 -6.83
CA GLY A 178 -23.13 -3.11 -8.00
C GLY A 178 -23.14 -3.88 -9.31
N ALA A 179 -22.22 -4.85 -9.46
CA ALA A 179 -22.15 -5.71 -10.64
C ALA A 179 -23.44 -6.53 -10.86
N THR A 180 -24.09 -6.96 -9.77
CA THR A 180 -25.37 -7.68 -9.85
C THR A 180 -26.49 -6.77 -10.36
N LEU A 181 -26.56 -5.53 -9.89
CA LEU A 181 -27.54 -4.55 -10.36
C LEU A 181 -27.30 -4.17 -11.83
N ASP A 182 -26.05 -3.95 -12.22
CA ASP A 182 -25.69 -3.65 -13.61
C ASP A 182 -26.11 -4.78 -14.55
N ALA A 183 -25.89 -6.05 -14.15
CA ALA A 183 -26.32 -7.21 -14.91
C ALA A 183 -27.85 -7.30 -15.05
N VAL A 184 -28.59 -6.99 -13.97
CA VAL A 184 -30.06 -6.95 -14.00
C VAL A 184 -30.57 -5.83 -14.90
N PHE A 185 -30.00 -4.63 -14.81
CA PHE A 185 -30.38 -3.50 -15.67
C PHE A 185 -30.06 -3.78 -17.14
N SER A 186 -28.91 -4.38 -17.44
CA SER A 186 -28.57 -4.80 -18.81
C SER A 186 -29.59 -5.79 -19.36
N ALA A 187 -29.90 -6.85 -18.60
CA ALA A 187 -30.85 -7.87 -19.03
C ALA A 187 -32.28 -7.30 -19.24
N LEU A 188 -32.70 -6.36 -18.40
CA LEU A 188 -33.97 -5.65 -18.57
C LEU A 188 -33.96 -4.73 -19.80
N GLY A 189 -32.84 -4.05 -20.06
CA GLY A 189 -32.65 -3.23 -21.25
C GLY A 189 -32.73 -4.03 -22.54
N ASP A 190 -32.02 -5.16 -22.59
CA ASP A 190 -32.01 -6.07 -23.74
C ASP A 190 -33.42 -6.61 -24.02
N ALA A 191 -34.12 -7.07 -22.96
CA ALA A 191 -35.49 -7.59 -23.09
C ALA A 191 -36.51 -6.54 -23.57
N LEU A 192 -36.35 -5.27 -23.17
CA LEU A 192 -37.20 -4.17 -23.64
C LEU A 192 -36.93 -3.82 -25.10
N SER A 193 -35.66 -3.82 -25.52
CA SER A 193 -35.26 -3.58 -26.91
C SER A 193 -35.82 -4.65 -27.84
N ASP A 194 -35.60 -5.92 -27.51
CA ASP A 194 -36.07 -7.07 -28.30
C ASP A 194 -37.61 -7.08 -28.43
N GLY A 195 -38.30 -6.71 -27.34
CA GLY A 195 -39.76 -6.59 -27.34
C GLY A 195 -40.28 -5.50 -28.28
N LEU A 196 -39.58 -4.36 -28.35
CA LEU A 196 -39.94 -3.24 -29.21
C LEU A 196 -39.72 -3.58 -30.70
N GLU A 197 -38.59 -4.19 -31.03
CA GLU A 197 -38.30 -4.63 -32.41
C GLU A 197 -39.33 -5.65 -32.90
N THR A 198 -39.65 -6.65 -32.06
CA THR A 198 -40.67 -7.65 -32.39
C THR A 198 -42.04 -7.03 -32.65
N LEU A 199 -42.42 -6.00 -31.87
CA LEU A 199 -43.66 -5.26 -32.06
C LEU A 199 -43.65 -4.45 -33.36
N MET A 200 -42.53 -3.80 -33.69
CA MET A 200 -42.37 -3.04 -34.92
C MET A 200 -42.44 -3.94 -36.16
N GLU A 201 -41.77 -5.09 -36.17
CA GLU A 201 -41.85 -6.05 -37.27
C GLU A 201 -43.28 -6.54 -37.50
N ARG A 202 -44.00 -6.85 -36.41
CA ARG A 202 -45.41 -7.26 -36.48
C ARG A 202 -46.32 -6.15 -37.01
N LEU A 203 -46.09 -4.91 -36.59
CA LEU A 203 -46.83 -3.74 -37.10
C LEU A 203 -46.55 -3.52 -38.59
N PHE A 204 -45.29 -3.59 -39.03
CA PHE A 204 -44.93 -3.50 -40.45
C PHE A 204 -45.58 -4.61 -41.29
N ALA A 205 -45.56 -5.86 -40.80
CA ALA A 205 -46.21 -6.98 -41.49
C ALA A 205 -47.74 -6.81 -41.60
N LEU A 206 -48.38 -6.20 -40.60
CA LEU A 206 -49.81 -5.85 -40.63
C LEU A 206 -50.12 -4.74 -41.65
N PHE A 207 -49.28 -3.71 -41.73
CA PHE A 207 -49.40 -2.62 -42.71
C PHE A 207 -49.21 -3.09 -44.16
N ASP A 208 -48.21 -3.93 -44.42
CA ASP A 208 -47.94 -4.47 -45.76
C ASP A 208 -49.09 -5.39 -46.27
N LYS A 209 -49.71 -6.14 -45.35
CA LYS A 209 -50.87 -6.99 -45.68
C LYS A 209 -52.13 -6.19 -45.99
N THR A 210 -52.28 -4.99 -45.44
CA THR A 210 -53.42 -4.09 -45.72
C THR A 210 -53.22 -3.30 -47.01
N GLY A 211 -52.00 -2.94 -47.38
CA GLY A 211 -51.69 -2.27 -48.65
C GLY A 211 -51.90 -3.14 -49.90
N ARG A 212 -51.77 -4.46 -49.79
CA ARG A 212 -51.98 -5.41 -50.90
C ARG A 212 -53.44 -5.71 -51.26
N ASN A 213 -54.40 -5.34 -50.42
CA ASN A 213 -55.83 -5.57 -50.66
C ASN A 213 -56.57 -4.31 -51.16
N ALA A 214 -55.85 -3.22 -51.47
CA ALA A 214 -56.42 -1.95 -51.92
C ALA A 214 -56.14 -1.64 -53.41
N GLY A 215 -55.69 -2.63 -54.19
CA GLY A 215 -55.44 -2.54 -55.64
C GLY A 215 -56.44 -3.32 -56.46
#